data_AF-A0A377XRS0-F1
#
_entry.id   AF-A0A377XRS0-F1
#
_cell.length_a   1.000
_cell.length_b   1.000
_cell.length_c   1.000
_cell.angle_alpha   90.00
_cell.angle_beta   90.00
_cell.angle_gamma   90.00
#
_symmetry.space_group_name_H-M   'P 1'
#
loop_
_entity.id
_entity.type
_entity.pdbx_description
1 polymer ?
#
loop_
_entity_poly.entity_id
_entity_poly.type
_entity_poly.pdbx_seq_one_letter_code
_entity_poly.pdbx_strand_id
1 'polypeptide(L)'
;MIKDSMSYAEQDIQARMLAEQKVEAARVLESLTSALAADAALLSAAERQSIDAAAEQVRAAAAGDDADAIKEAIKNIDTQTQEFAARRMDQSGPYRAERPIRGRGLKCQKLYFCPTRTCVRMASLWKLRPVKPSRCRAA
;
A
#
# COMPACT_ATOMS: atom_id res chain seq x y z
N MET A 1 -50.27 -9.47 -3.35
CA MET A 1 -49.51 -8.24 -3.04
C MET A 1 -48.75 -8.35 -1.70
N ILE A 2 -47.97 -9.41 -1.51
CA ILE A 2 -47.02 -9.62 -0.39
C ILE A 2 -45.80 -10.38 -0.95
N LYS A 3 -46.07 -11.35 -1.85
CA LYS A 3 -45.04 -12.10 -2.58
C LYS A 3 -44.14 -11.21 -3.43
N ASP A 4 -44.70 -10.22 -4.10
CA ASP A 4 -43.92 -9.30 -4.96
C ASP A 4 -42.92 -8.47 -4.15
N SER A 5 -43.31 -8.01 -2.95
CA SER A 5 -42.41 -7.25 -2.06
C SER A 5 -41.23 -8.07 -1.54
N MET A 6 -41.38 -9.38 -1.37
CA MET A 6 -40.28 -10.26 -0.95
C MET A 6 -39.28 -10.51 -2.07
N SER A 7 -39.75 -10.70 -3.31
CA SER A 7 -38.88 -10.93 -4.46
C SER A 7 -37.98 -9.74 -4.78
N TYR A 8 -38.47 -8.50 -4.62
CA TYR A 8 -37.62 -7.30 -4.77
C TYR A 8 -36.60 -7.14 -3.65
N ALA A 9 -36.94 -7.52 -2.41
CA ALA A 9 -36.01 -7.45 -1.29
C ALA A 9 -34.83 -8.41 -1.46
N GLU A 10 -35.07 -9.63 -1.96
CA GLU A 10 -34.02 -10.60 -2.23
C GLU A 10 -33.11 -10.18 -3.39
N GLN A 11 -33.69 -9.62 -4.46
CA GLN A 11 -32.92 -9.08 -5.59
C GLN A 11 -32.03 -7.90 -5.18
N ASP A 12 -32.49 -7.00 -4.31
CA ASP A 12 -31.69 -5.87 -3.82
C ASP A 12 -30.49 -6.35 -2.99
N ILE A 13 -30.68 -7.39 -2.16
CA ILE A 13 -29.60 -8.00 -1.37
C ILE A 13 -28.55 -8.63 -2.30
N GLN A 14 -28.98 -9.41 -3.29
CA GLN A 14 -28.05 -10.04 -4.24
C GLN A 14 -27.27 -8.99 -5.05
N ALA A 15 -27.93 -7.92 -5.48
CA ALA A 15 -27.28 -6.82 -6.19
C ALA A 15 -26.23 -6.12 -5.33
N ARG A 16 -26.51 -5.88 -4.04
CA ARG A 16 -25.53 -5.30 -3.09
C ARG A 16 -24.36 -6.24 -2.85
N MET A 17 -24.61 -7.52 -2.62
CA MET A 17 -23.55 -8.52 -2.41
C MET A 17 -22.62 -8.60 -3.62
N LEU A 18 -23.17 -8.62 -4.83
CA LEU A 18 -22.41 -8.63 -6.07
C LEU A 18 -21.57 -7.37 -6.24
N ALA A 19 -22.12 -6.19 -5.93
CA ALA A 19 -21.36 -4.94 -5.95
C ALA A 19 -20.19 -4.96 -4.95
N GLU A 20 -20.40 -5.46 -3.73
CA GLU A 20 -19.35 -5.63 -2.73
C GLU A 20 -18.24 -6.58 -3.20
N GLN A 21 -18.60 -7.72 -3.82
CA GLN A 21 -17.61 -8.64 -4.38
C GLN A 21 -16.80 -8.01 -5.52
N LYS A 22 -17.44 -7.22 -6.40
CA LYS A 22 -16.73 -6.48 -7.45
C LYS A 22 -15.75 -5.45 -6.88
N VAL A 23 -16.11 -4.78 -5.79
CA VAL A 23 -15.22 -3.84 -5.08
C VAL A 23 -14.05 -4.58 -4.44
N GLU A 24 -14.28 -5.72 -3.79
CA GLU A 24 -13.19 -6.50 -3.19
C GLU A 24 -12.24 -7.06 -4.25
N ALA A 25 -12.76 -7.56 -5.38
CA ALA A 25 -11.94 -7.98 -6.52
C ALA A 25 -11.02 -6.86 -7.01
N ALA A 26 -11.54 -5.64 -7.16
CA ALA A 26 -10.74 -4.48 -7.55
C ALA A 26 -9.66 -4.15 -6.50
N ARG A 27 -9.99 -4.22 -5.21
CA ARG A 27 -9.05 -3.98 -4.11
C ARG A 27 -7.88 -4.99 -4.11
N VAL A 28 -8.19 -6.27 -4.32
CA VAL A 28 -7.18 -7.34 -4.39
C VAL A 28 -6.26 -7.13 -5.59
N LEU A 29 -6.81 -6.81 -6.76
CA LEU A 29 -6.03 -6.53 -7.97
C LEU A 29 -5.10 -5.32 -7.81
N GLU A 30 -5.57 -4.24 -7.17
CA GLU A 30 -4.75 -3.06 -6.90
C GLU A 30 -3.61 -3.39 -5.93
N SER A 31 -3.92 -4.10 -4.84
CA SER A 31 -2.92 -4.55 -3.87
C SER A 31 -1.85 -5.42 -4.53
N LEU A 32 -2.25 -6.36 -5.38
CA LEU A 32 -1.35 -7.22 -6.12
C LEU A 32 -0.47 -6.42 -7.09
N THR A 33 -1.05 -5.47 -7.81
CA THR A 33 -0.32 -4.63 -8.76
C THR A 33 0.75 -3.79 -8.06
N SER A 34 0.39 -3.17 -6.92
CA SER A 34 1.33 -2.43 -6.07
C SER A 34 2.46 -3.33 -5.55
N ALA A 35 2.11 -4.55 -5.11
CA ALA A 35 3.08 -5.55 -4.68
C ALA A 35 4.06 -5.93 -5.81
N LEU A 36 3.54 -6.26 -7.00
CA LEU A 36 4.36 -6.58 -8.16
C LEU A 36 5.26 -5.40 -8.56
N ALA A 37 4.79 -4.16 -8.47
CA ALA A 37 5.61 -2.99 -8.77
C ALA A 37 6.82 -2.85 -7.83
N ALA A 38 6.67 -3.20 -6.54
CA ALA A 38 7.74 -3.13 -5.56
C ALA A 38 8.74 -4.29 -5.67
N ASP A 39 8.25 -5.52 -5.85
CA ASP A 39 9.04 -6.74 -5.65
C ASP A 39 8.98 -7.72 -6.84
N ALA A 40 8.68 -7.24 -8.06
CA ALA A 40 8.69 -8.07 -9.27
C ALA A 40 10.01 -8.81 -9.51
N ALA A 41 11.12 -8.33 -8.95
CA ALA A 41 12.43 -8.99 -9.06
C ALA A 41 12.51 -10.34 -8.30
N LEU A 42 11.56 -10.63 -7.39
CA LEU A 42 11.50 -11.90 -6.66
C LEU A 42 10.83 -13.04 -7.45
N LEU A 43 10.20 -12.72 -8.57
CA LEU A 43 9.42 -13.66 -9.38
C LEU A 43 10.17 -14.01 -10.66
N SER A 44 10.09 -15.28 -11.06
CA SER A 44 10.48 -15.69 -12.40
C SER A 44 9.47 -15.17 -13.44
N ALA A 45 9.89 -15.06 -14.70
CA ALA A 45 9.02 -14.64 -15.78
C ALA A 45 7.79 -15.57 -15.94
N ALA A 46 7.95 -16.87 -15.66
CA ALA A 46 6.87 -17.84 -15.70
C ALA A 46 5.86 -17.64 -14.57
N GLU A 47 6.32 -17.46 -13.33
CA GLU A 47 5.45 -17.16 -12.18
C GLU A 47 4.69 -15.84 -12.40
N ARG A 48 5.37 -14.81 -12.91
CA ARG A 48 4.75 -13.52 -13.24
C ARG A 48 3.63 -13.69 -14.26
N GLN A 49 3.86 -14.47 -15.32
CA GLN A 49 2.86 -14.70 -16.35
C GLN A 49 1.65 -15.48 -15.81
N SER A 50 1.85 -16.44 -14.92
CA SER A 50 0.75 -17.15 -14.24
C SER A 50 -0.08 -16.22 -13.36
N ILE A 51 0.57 -15.34 -12.59
CA ILE A 51 -0.12 -14.34 -11.74
C ILE A 51 -0.90 -13.34 -12.61
N ASP A 52 -0.30 -12.86 -13.70
CA ASP A 52 -0.97 -11.94 -14.61
C ASP A 52 -2.19 -12.60 -15.27
N ALA A 53 -2.10 -13.89 -15.63
CA ALA A 53 -3.23 -14.66 -16.15
C ALA A 53 -4.35 -14.85 -15.10
N ALA A 54 -4.00 -15.12 -13.84
CA ALA A 54 -4.97 -15.20 -12.75
C ALA A 54 -5.64 -13.83 -12.50
N ALA A 55 -4.89 -12.73 -12.60
CA ALA A 55 -5.42 -11.38 -12.49
C ALA A 55 -6.43 -11.05 -13.62
N GLU A 56 -6.19 -11.51 -14.85
CA GLU A 56 -7.17 -11.41 -15.93
C GLU A 56 -8.42 -12.23 -15.66
N GLN A 57 -8.30 -13.43 -15.06
CA GLN A 57 -9.47 -14.23 -14.69
C GLN A 57 -10.35 -13.52 -13.66
N VAL A 58 -9.75 -12.85 -12.66
CA VAL A 58 -10.49 -12.04 -11.68
C VAL A 58 -11.18 -10.85 -12.37
N ARG A 59 -10.51 -10.18 -13.32
CA ARG A 59 -11.11 -9.10 -14.12
C ARG A 59 -12.30 -9.59 -14.94
N ALA A 60 -12.16 -10.74 -15.60
CA ALA A 60 -13.22 -11.35 -16.39
C ALA A 60 -14.42 -11.76 -15.51
N ALA A 61 -14.15 -12.35 -14.33
CA ALA A 61 -15.20 -12.70 -13.37
C ALA A 61 -15.93 -11.45 -12.85
N ALA A 62 -15.20 -10.38 -12.54
CA ALA A 62 -15.77 -9.10 -12.08
C ALA A 62 -16.60 -8.38 -13.15
N ALA A 63 -16.38 -8.66 -14.43
CA ALA A 63 -17.21 -8.17 -15.53
C ALA A 63 -18.55 -8.93 -15.66
N GLY A 64 -18.63 -10.14 -15.11
CA GLY A 64 -19.87 -10.92 -15.03
C GLY A 64 -20.76 -10.51 -13.86
N ASP A 65 -21.82 -11.27 -13.65
CA ASP A 65 -22.82 -11.03 -12.60
C ASP A 65 -22.96 -12.21 -11.61
N ASP A 66 -21.89 -12.99 -11.46
CA ASP A 66 -21.83 -14.13 -10.55
C ASP A 66 -20.90 -13.82 -9.36
N ALA A 67 -21.50 -13.57 -8.20
CA ALA A 67 -20.77 -13.25 -6.97
C ALA A 67 -19.91 -14.42 -6.46
N ASP A 68 -20.36 -15.65 -6.65
CA ASP A 68 -19.61 -16.84 -6.23
C ASP A 68 -18.41 -17.07 -7.15
N ALA A 69 -18.58 -16.86 -8.46
CA ALA A 69 -17.47 -16.94 -9.41
C ALA A 69 -16.38 -15.90 -9.11
N ILE A 70 -16.75 -14.67 -8.75
CA ILE A 70 -15.80 -13.62 -8.32
C ILE A 70 -15.04 -14.07 -7.07
N LYS A 71 -15.76 -14.59 -6.08
CA LYS A 71 -15.16 -15.07 -4.82
C LYS A 71 -14.17 -16.22 -5.04
N GLU A 72 -14.51 -17.18 -5.88
CA GLU A 72 -13.60 -18.29 -6.22
C GLU A 72 -12.39 -17.80 -7.01
N ALA A 73 -12.55 -16.84 -7.93
CA ALA A 73 -11.43 -16.22 -8.64
C ALA A 73 -10.48 -15.48 -7.66
N ILE A 74 -11.03 -14.75 -6.69
CA ILE A 74 -10.24 -14.09 -5.63
C ILE A 74 -9.47 -15.12 -4.79
N LYS A 75 -10.09 -16.23 -4.39
CA LYS A 75 -9.40 -17.29 -3.64
C LYS A 75 -8.28 -17.94 -4.46
N ASN A 76 -8.51 -18.15 -5.76
CA ASN A 76 -7.52 -18.73 -6.65
C ASN A 76 -6.28 -17.84 -6.75
N ILE A 77 -6.45 -16.54 -6.99
CA ILE A 77 -5.31 -15.61 -7.07
C ILE A 77 -4.60 -15.46 -5.72
N ASP A 78 -5.33 -15.47 -4.60
CA ASP A 78 -4.74 -15.46 -3.26
C ASP A 78 -3.83 -16.69 -3.06
N THR A 79 -4.33 -17.88 -3.37
CA THR A 79 -3.56 -19.14 -3.26
C THR A 79 -2.30 -19.11 -4.13
N GLN A 80 -2.38 -18.58 -5.35
CA GLN A 80 -1.22 -18.47 -6.25
C GLN A 80 -0.20 -17.43 -5.77
N THR A 81 -0.63 -16.40 -5.05
CA THR A 81 0.22 -15.30 -4.58
C THR A 81 0.72 -15.49 -3.14
N GLN A 82 0.29 -16.54 -2.42
CA GLN A 82 0.76 -16.86 -1.07
C GLN A 82 2.27 -17.07 -1.00
N GLU A 83 2.85 -17.82 -1.94
CA GLU A 83 4.31 -18.01 -2.01
C GLU A 83 5.05 -16.70 -2.28
N PHE A 84 4.50 -15.85 -3.14
CA PHE A 84 5.05 -14.51 -3.36
C PHE A 84 5.00 -13.65 -2.10
N ALA A 85 3.88 -13.69 -1.35
CA ALA A 85 3.74 -12.99 -0.09
C ALA A 85 4.75 -13.48 0.96
N ALA A 86 4.98 -14.79 1.07
CA ALA A 86 5.99 -15.37 1.95
C ALA A 86 7.40 -14.86 1.60
N ARG A 87 7.78 -14.91 0.31
CA ARG A 87 9.08 -14.40 -0.17
C ARG A 87 9.27 -12.90 0.10
N ARG A 88 8.20 -12.09 -0.03
CA ARG A 88 8.24 -10.66 0.34
C ARG A 88 8.45 -10.46 1.84
N MET A 89 7.78 -11.25 2.68
CA MET A 89 7.95 -11.19 4.13
C MET A 89 9.40 -11.53 4.52
N ASP A 90 9.98 -12.56 3.94
CA ASP A 90 11.38 -12.96 4.15
C ASP A 90 12.36 -11.86 3.71
N GLN A 91 12.06 -11.15 2.63
CA GLN A 91 12.89 -10.04 2.16
C GLN A 91 12.77 -8.78 3.05
N SER A 92 11.59 -8.58 3.67
CA SER A 92 11.29 -7.43 4.52
C SER A 92 11.69 -7.61 5.99
N GLY A 93 12.06 -8.82 6.41
CA GLY A 93 12.44 -9.14 7.79
C GLY A 93 13.68 -8.36 8.27
N PRO A 94 13.74 -7.99 9.57
CA PRO A 94 14.87 -7.25 10.16
C PRO A 94 16.15 -8.09 10.31
N TYR A 95 16.08 -9.42 10.08
CA TYR A 95 17.22 -10.31 10.20
C TYR A 95 17.74 -10.74 8.82
N ARG A 96 18.27 -9.77 8.08
CA ARG A 96 19.08 -10.07 6.89
C ARG A 96 20.37 -10.75 7.35
N ALA A 97 20.48 -12.06 7.17
CA ALA A 97 21.76 -12.74 7.22
C ALA A 97 22.71 -12.06 6.21
N GLU A 98 23.77 -11.46 6.75
CA GLU A 98 24.98 -11.03 6.08
C GLU A 98 24.82 -10.02 4.92
N ARG A 99 24.59 -8.75 5.28
CA ARG A 99 25.08 -7.62 4.47
C ARG A 99 26.36 -7.08 5.15
N PRO A 100 27.57 -7.33 4.63
CA PRO A 100 28.76 -6.72 5.21
C PRO A 100 28.65 -5.20 5.04
N ILE A 101 28.52 -4.51 6.16
CA ILE A 101 28.64 -3.05 6.26
C ILE A 101 30.07 -2.66 5.87
N ARG A 102 30.35 -2.54 4.57
CA ARG A 102 31.56 -1.82 4.13
C ARG A 102 31.39 -0.36 4.50
N GLY A 103 32.34 0.10 5.31
CA GLY A 103 32.21 1.25 6.18
C GLY A 103 31.93 2.58 5.48
N ARG A 104 31.22 3.42 6.22
CA ARG A 104 31.54 4.84 6.29
C ARG A 104 31.66 5.18 7.76
N GLY A 105 32.88 5.42 8.22
CA GLY A 105 33.14 5.96 9.54
C GLY A 105 32.46 7.33 9.66
N LEU A 106 31.34 7.40 10.36
CA LEU A 106 30.86 8.65 10.90
C LEU A 106 31.68 8.93 12.15
N LYS A 107 32.54 9.94 12.04
CA LYS A 107 33.22 10.55 13.18
C LYS A 107 32.16 10.91 14.23
N CYS A 108 32.28 10.34 15.42
CA CYS A 108 31.65 10.83 16.63
C CYS A 108 32.09 12.28 16.88
N GLN A 109 31.38 13.26 16.32
CA GLN A 109 31.43 14.62 16.85
C GLN A 109 30.34 14.77 17.91
N LYS A 110 30.73 14.28 19.08
CA LYS A 110 30.42 14.76 20.41
C LYS A 110 29.87 16.20 20.39
N LEU A 111 28.55 16.35 20.39
CA LEU A 111 27.88 17.58 20.83
C LEU A 111 26.85 17.18 21.86
N TYR A 112 27.31 17.25 23.10
CA TYR A 112 26.48 17.13 24.28
C TYR A 112 25.45 18.26 24.28
N PHE A 113 24.21 17.82 24.37
CA PHE A 113 23.07 18.50 24.95
C PHE A 113 23.48 19.29 26.21
N CYS A 114 23.25 20.61 26.23
CA CYS A 114 23.45 21.46 27.42
C CYS A 114 22.11 22.08 27.83
N PRO A 115 21.40 21.53 28.84
CA PRO A 115 20.17 22.11 29.35
C PRO A 115 20.49 22.84 30.66
N THR A 116 20.80 24.13 30.66
CA THR A 116 20.54 25.02 31.80
C THR A 116 20.89 26.48 31.51
N ARG A 117 20.01 27.37 31.99
CA ARG A 117 20.15 28.83 32.17
C ARG A 117 19.81 29.76 31.01
N THR A 118 18.52 29.74 30.67
CA THR A 118 17.74 30.95 30.40
C THR A 118 17.71 31.82 31.66
N CYS A 119 18.21 33.05 31.58
CA CYS A 119 17.91 34.09 32.56
C CYS A 119 17.79 35.44 31.84
N VAL A 120 16.63 36.08 32.06
CA VAL A 120 16.35 37.52 31.99
C VAL A 120 15.68 38.10 30.72
N ARG A 121 14.42 38.47 30.97
CA ARG A 121 13.58 39.60 30.52
C ARG A 121 12.96 39.62 29.12
N MET A 122 11.63 39.44 29.19
CA MET A 122 10.61 40.08 28.37
C MET A 122 10.86 41.59 28.12
N ALA A 123 10.75 41.98 26.85
CA ALA A 123 10.18 43.25 26.40
C ALA A 123 9.49 42.93 25.06
N SER A 124 8.17 42.75 25.07
CA SER A 124 7.17 43.80 24.86
C SER A 124 7.21 44.43 23.47
N LEU A 125 6.03 44.35 22.83
CA LEU A 125 5.47 45.28 21.86
C LEU A 125 5.83 45.12 20.36
N TRP A 126 4.76 44.78 19.64
CA TRP A 126 4.30 45.42 18.42
C TRP A 126 5.00 45.14 17.08
N LYS A 127 4.12 44.69 16.16
CA LYS A 127 3.98 45.14 14.78
C LYS A 127 4.94 44.56 13.72
N LEU A 128 4.30 43.79 12.84
CA LEU A 128 4.23 43.97 11.38
C LEU A 128 4.59 42.72 10.56
N ARG A 129 3.83 42.66 9.48
CA ARG A 129 3.77 41.69 8.38
C ARG A 129 5.02 41.83 7.46
N PRO A 130 5.13 40.98 6.40
CA PRO A 130 6.36 40.30 5.96
C PRO A 130 7.14 41.05 4.87
N VAL A 131 8.39 40.65 4.62
CA VAL A 131 9.12 40.97 3.38
C VAL A 131 10.03 39.80 2.98
N LYS A 132 9.80 39.23 1.79
CA LYS A 132 10.81 38.47 1.04
C LYS A 132 11.83 39.44 0.43
N PRO A 133 13.13 39.11 0.45
CA PRO A 133 14.02 39.42 -0.69
C PRO A 133 14.64 38.11 -1.19
N SER A 134 14.38 37.69 -2.43
CA SER A 134 15.14 38.03 -3.64
C SER A 134 16.58 37.47 -3.64
N ARG A 135 16.81 36.61 -4.64
CA ARG A 135 18.07 36.01 -5.12
C ARG A 135 19.33 36.88 -4.93
N CYS A 136 20.45 36.22 -4.58
CA CYS A 136 21.84 36.43 -5.07
C CYS A 136 22.65 35.20 -4.60
N ARG A 137 22.95 34.21 -5.46
CA ARG A 137 24.09 34.04 -6.38
C ARG A 137 25.47 33.97 -5.68
N ALA A 138 26.20 32.94 -6.08
CA ALA A 138 27.49 32.44 -5.63
C ALA A 138 28.67 33.40 -5.72
N ALA A 139 29.66 33.14 -4.85
CA ALA A 139 31.09 33.09 -5.14
C ALA A 139 31.69 31.95 -4.30
#